data_AF-A0A1I6FW23-F1
#
_entry.id   AF-A0A1I6FW23-F1
#
_cell.length_a   1.000
_cell.length_b   1.000
_cell.length_c   1.000
_cell.angle_alpha   90.00
_cell.angle_beta   90.00
_cell.angle_gamma   90.00
#
_symmetry.space_group_name_H-M   'P 1'
#
loop_
_entity.id
_entity.type
_entity.pdbx_description
1 polymer ?
#
loop_
_entity_poly.entity_id
_entity_poly.type
_entity_poly.pdbx_seq_one_letter_code
_entity_poly.pdbx_strand_id
1 'polypeptide(L)'
;MTLRTWLTTPSVPLHELTHAAFALPWADVDIELAGADPRVKFDWSASTPTWAVRLAHLAPTLVGLGILLVLVALFGIPTASTLEQLAIHELGLLVILAANWAVFTYPSEADRRPFR
;
A
#
# COMPACT_ATOMS: atom_id res chain seq x y z
N MET A 1 -10.05 19.97 -0.74
CA MET A 1 -8.97 18.95 -0.70
C MET A 1 -7.70 19.60 -0.18
N THR A 2 -6.91 18.90 0.65
CA THR A 2 -5.69 19.46 1.28
C THR A 2 -4.43 19.02 0.53
N LEU A 3 -3.29 19.71 0.73
CA LEU A 3 -1.98 19.31 0.15
C LEU A 3 -1.62 17.87 0.51
N ARG A 4 -1.92 17.46 1.74
CA ARG A 4 -1.76 16.07 2.21
C ARG A 4 -2.55 15.09 1.35
N THR A 5 -3.80 15.42 1.00
CA THR A 5 -4.66 14.59 0.14
C THR A 5 -4.05 14.40 -1.25
N TRP A 6 -3.46 15.44 -1.84
CA TRP A 6 -2.78 15.34 -3.15
C TRP A 6 -1.51 14.50 -3.08
N LEU A 7 -0.71 14.67 -2.02
CA LEU A 7 0.55 13.95 -1.87
C LEU A 7 0.37 12.45 -1.59
N THR A 8 -0.74 12.04 -0.98
CA THR A 8 -1.02 10.64 -0.64
C THR A 8 -2.00 9.95 -1.59
N THR A 9 -2.48 10.68 -2.59
CA THR A 9 -3.23 10.11 -3.72
C THR A 9 -2.20 9.84 -4.82
N PRO A 10 -2.05 8.60 -5.30
CA PRO A 10 -3.02 7.51 -5.22
C PRO A 10 -2.75 6.45 -4.12
N SER A 11 -1.74 6.60 -3.27
CA SER A 11 -1.30 5.55 -2.34
C SER A 11 -2.36 4.99 -1.39
N VAL A 12 -3.14 5.86 -0.73
CA VAL A 12 -4.14 5.38 0.25
C VAL A 12 -5.27 4.60 -0.45
N PRO A 13 -5.89 5.09 -1.54
CA PRO A 13 -6.85 4.28 -2.29
C PRO A 13 -6.27 2.96 -2.82
N LEU A 14 -5.01 2.96 -3.31
CA LEU A 14 -4.38 1.74 -3.81
C LEU A 14 -4.11 0.73 -2.69
N HIS A 15 -3.76 1.18 -1.49
CA HIS A 15 -3.58 0.35 -0.31
C HIS A 15 -4.88 -0.39 0.01
N GLU A 16 -5.97 0.36 0.16
CA GLU A 16 -7.31 -0.19 0.41
C GLU A 16 -7.76 -1.17 -0.68
N LEU A 17 -7.57 -0.82 -1.95
CA LEU A 17 -7.88 -1.71 -3.08
C LEU A 17 -7.05 -2.99 -3.08
N THR A 18 -5.83 -2.96 -2.55
CA THR A 18 -5.00 -4.15 -2.45
C THR A 18 -5.54 -5.11 -1.40
N HIS A 19 -6.03 -4.61 -0.25
CA HIS A 19 -6.77 -5.46 0.69
C HIS A 19 -8.01 -6.07 0.04
N ALA A 20 -8.83 -5.23 -0.62
CA ALA A 20 -10.03 -5.67 -1.32
C ALA A 20 -9.74 -6.82 -2.29
N ALA A 21 -8.75 -6.65 -3.17
CA ALA A 21 -8.38 -7.65 -4.17
C ALA A 21 -8.02 -9.01 -3.55
N PHE A 22 -7.33 -9.01 -2.41
CA PHE A 22 -6.97 -10.24 -1.70
C PHE A 22 -8.10 -10.78 -0.81
N ALA A 23 -9.09 -9.97 -0.45
CA ALA A 23 -10.24 -10.41 0.35
C ALA A 23 -11.36 -11.04 -0.51
N LEU A 24 -11.52 -10.60 -1.77
CA LEU A 24 -12.60 -11.02 -2.69
C LEU A 24 -12.90 -12.53 -2.74
N PRO A 25 -11.92 -13.45 -2.67
CA PRO A 25 -12.24 -14.89 -2.69
C PRO A 25 -12.94 -15.41 -1.43
N TRP A 26 -12.98 -14.63 -0.35
CA TRP A 26 -13.43 -15.08 0.98
C TRP A 26 -14.40 -14.13 1.68
N ALA A 27 -14.53 -12.89 1.21
CA ALA A 27 -15.38 -11.88 1.81
C ALA A 27 -16.16 -11.09 0.76
N ASP A 28 -17.34 -10.63 1.16
CA ASP A 28 -17.98 -9.52 0.48
C ASP A 28 -17.26 -8.23 0.86
N VAL A 29 -16.95 -7.41 -0.14
CA VAL A 29 -16.09 -6.24 0.01
C VAL A 29 -16.87 -4.98 -0.34
N ASP A 30 -16.96 -4.06 0.62
CA ASP A 30 -17.53 -2.72 0.41
C ASP A 30 -16.40 -1.67 0.44
N ILE A 31 -16.34 -0.84 -0.60
CA ILE A 31 -15.19 0.04 -0.88
C ILE A 31 -15.66 1.50 -0.87
N GLU A 32 -15.11 2.27 0.07
CA GLU A 32 -15.37 3.71 0.18
C GLU A 32 -14.06 4.48 -0.01
N LEU A 33 -13.73 4.86 -1.26
CA LEU A 33 -12.47 5.54 -1.58
C LEU A 33 -12.55 7.07 -1.57
N ALA A 34 -13.75 7.62 -1.41
CA ALA A 34 -13.97 9.06 -1.47
C ALA A 34 -13.76 9.72 -0.09
N GLY A 35 -13.17 10.92 -0.09
CA GLY A 35 -13.06 11.75 1.11
C GLY A 35 -11.70 11.68 1.80
N ALA A 36 -11.67 12.03 3.09
CA ALA A 36 -10.44 12.15 3.87
C ALA A 36 -9.96 10.83 4.49
N ASP A 37 -10.78 9.78 4.44
CA ASP A 37 -10.54 8.50 5.09
C ASP A 37 -11.02 7.34 4.18
N PRO A 38 -10.28 7.07 3.08
CA PRO A 38 -10.55 5.92 2.22
C PRO A 38 -10.47 4.64 3.03
N ARG A 39 -11.48 3.77 2.93
CA ARG A 39 -11.52 2.52 3.70
C ARG A 39 -12.20 1.40 2.91
N VAL A 40 -11.81 0.18 3.22
CA VAL A 40 -12.53 -1.02 2.79
C VAL A 40 -13.10 -1.75 4.01
N LYS A 41 -14.33 -2.25 3.87
CA LYS A 41 -14.99 -3.12 4.85
C LYS A 41 -15.09 -4.52 4.28
N PHE A 42 -14.89 -5.50 5.16
CA PHE A 42 -14.94 -6.93 4.83
C PHE A 42 -16.05 -7.59 5.62
N ASP A 43 -16.95 -8.29 4.93
CA ASP A 43 -17.85 -9.26 5.53
C ASP A 43 -17.33 -10.67 5.22
N TRP A 44 -16.58 -11.24 6.17
CA TRP A 44 -15.90 -12.52 5.99
C TRP A 44 -16.89 -13.68 6.08
N SER A 45 -16.82 -14.60 5.12
CA SER A 45 -17.52 -15.88 5.23
C SER A 45 -17.13 -16.62 6.51
N ALA A 46 -18.09 -17.29 7.15
CA ALA A 46 -17.87 -18.12 8.34
C ALA A 46 -16.83 -19.24 8.13
N SER A 47 -16.61 -19.67 6.88
CA SER A 47 -15.62 -20.70 6.53
C SER A 47 -14.24 -20.14 6.18
N THR A 48 -14.04 -18.81 6.27
CA THR A 48 -12.79 -18.18 5.89
C THR A 48 -11.64 -18.64 6.80
N PRO A 49 -10.55 -19.20 6.23
CA PRO A 49 -9.42 -19.60 7.04
C PRO A 49 -8.68 -18.37 7.58
N THR A 50 -8.19 -18.46 8.82
CA THR A 50 -7.50 -17.37 9.52
C THR A 50 -6.29 -16.81 8.76
N TRP A 51 -5.58 -17.65 8.01
CA TRP A 51 -4.45 -17.21 7.20
C TRP A 51 -4.88 -16.30 6.05
N ALA A 52 -6.07 -16.50 5.47
CA ALA A 52 -6.58 -15.67 4.37
C ALA A 52 -6.94 -14.27 4.87
N VAL A 53 -7.56 -14.18 6.06
CA VAL A 53 -7.82 -12.90 6.72
C VAL A 53 -6.51 -12.14 6.96
N ARG A 54 -5.48 -12.80 7.51
CA ARG A 54 -4.16 -12.17 7.72
C ARG A 54 -3.49 -11.78 6.42
N LEU A 55 -3.60 -12.61 5.37
CA LEU A 55 -3.03 -12.33 4.06
C LEU A 55 -3.66 -11.07 3.46
N ALA A 56 -5.00 -10.98 3.48
CA ALA A 56 -5.71 -9.81 2.98
C ALA A 56 -5.30 -8.54 3.76
N HIS A 57 -5.25 -8.58 5.09
CA HIS A 57 -4.82 -7.45 5.91
C HIS A 57 -3.34 -7.08 5.78
N LEU A 58 -2.47 -7.99 5.33
CA LEU A 58 -1.06 -7.68 5.06
C LEU A 58 -0.77 -7.46 3.57
N ALA A 59 -1.78 -7.55 2.71
CA ALA A 59 -1.60 -7.55 1.26
C ALA A 59 -0.85 -6.32 0.73
N PRO A 60 -1.15 -5.06 1.14
CA PRO A 60 -0.42 -3.89 0.64
C PRO A 60 1.06 -3.93 1.01
N THR A 61 1.38 -4.35 2.24
CA THR A 61 2.76 -4.52 2.69
C THR A 61 3.47 -5.61 1.88
N LEU A 62 2.82 -6.76 1.66
CA LEU A 62 3.43 -7.88 0.93
C LEU A 62 3.62 -7.56 -0.56
N VAL A 63 2.63 -6.96 -1.20
CA VAL A 63 2.72 -6.51 -2.61
C VAL A 63 3.81 -5.45 -2.75
N GLY A 64 3.84 -4.47 -1.84
CA GLY A 64 4.89 -3.48 -1.78
C GLY A 64 6.28 -4.07 -1.65
N LEU A 65 6.52 -4.91 -0.64
CA LEU A 65 7.81 -5.57 -0.47
C LEU A 65 8.18 -6.42 -1.70
N GLY A 66 7.23 -7.13 -2.31
CA GLY A 66 7.45 -7.90 -3.52
C GLY A 66 7.93 -7.04 -4.70
N ILE A 67 7.25 -5.93 -4.97
CA ILE A 67 7.65 -5.01 -6.04
C ILE A 67 9.03 -4.38 -5.73
N LEU A 68 9.28 -4.00 -4.48
CA LEU A 68 10.59 -3.45 -4.07
C LEU A 68 11.71 -4.46 -4.34
N LEU A 69 11.50 -5.73 -3.99
CA LEU A 69 12.47 -6.80 -4.26
C LEU A 69 12.71 -6.99 -5.76
N VAL A 70 11.66 -6.93 -6.59
CA VAL A 70 11.77 -6.98 -8.05
C VAL A 70 12.59 -5.78 -8.58
N LEU A 71 12.32 -4.58 -8.09
CA LEU A 71 13.07 -3.39 -8.48
C LEU A 71 14.55 -3.49 -8.10
N VAL A 72 14.85 -3.95 -6.88
CA VAL A 72 16.24 -4.19 -6.44
C VAL A 72 16.91 -5.28 -7.27
N ALA A 73 16.20 -6.34 -7.65
CA ALA A 73 16.75 -7.40 -8.49
C ALA A 73 17.08 -6.92 -9.91
N LEU A 74 16.27 -6.02 -10.48
CA LEU A 74 16.45 -5.52 -11.84
C LEU A 74 17.42 -4.35 -11.94
N PHE A 75 17.42 -3.46 -10.94
CA PHE A 75 18.12 -2.17 -11.00
C PHE A 75 19.19 -1.98 -9.91
N GLY A 76 19.29 -2.92 -8.97
CA GLY A 76 20.17 -2.81 -7.81
C GLY A 76 19.66 -1.84 -6.76
N ILE A 77 20.45 -1.67 -5.69
CA ILE A 77 20.19 -0.69 -4.64
C ILE A 77 20.84 0.64 -5.05
N PRO A 78 20.09 1.76 -5.10
CA PRO A 78 20.67 3.07 -5.40
C PRO A 78 21.77 3.43 -4.40
N THR A 79 22.91 3.92 -4.90
CA THR A 79 24.00 4.43 -4.06
C THR A 79 24.00 5.96 -4.05
N ALA A 80 24.75 6.57 -3.12
CA ALA A 80 24.91 8.02 -3.07
C ALA A 80 25.40 8.60 -4.42
N SER A 81 26.37 7.93 -5.06
CA SER A 81 26.89 8.34 -6.37
C SER A 81 25.84 8.28 -7.49
N THR A 82 24.88 7.34 -7.41
CA THR A 82 23.77 7.27 -8.38
C THR A 82 22.79 8.42 -8.18
N LEU A 83 22.56 8.82 -6.92
CA LEU A 83 21.63 9.91 -6.59
C LEU A 83 22.22 11.29 -6.90
N GLU A 84 23.55 11.47 -6.80
CA GLU A 84 24.24 12.73 -7.12
C GLU A 84 24.12 13.13 -8.60
N GLN A 85 23.84 12.17 -9.49
CA GLN A 85 23.67 12.42 -10.92
C GLN A 85 22.29 12.98 -11.27
N LEU A 86 21.34 12.95 -10.33
CA LEU A 86 19.97 13.41 -10.56
C LEU A 86 19.86 14.91 -10.43
N ALA A 87 19.06 15.52 -11.30
CA ALA A 87 18.63 16.89 -11.14
C ALA A 87 17.74 17.05 -9.91
N ILE A 88 17.68 18.26 -9.32
CA ILE A 88 16.92 18.51 -8.09
C ILE A 88 15.42 18.15 -8.20
N HIS A 89 14.83 18.32 -9.39
CA HIS A 89 13.43 17.96 -9.62
C HIS A 89 13.24 16.44 -9.68
N GLU A 90 14.21 15.70 -10.19
CA GLU A 90 14.20 14.22 -10.20
C GLU A 90 14.34 13.68 -8.76
N LEU A 91 15.21 14.30 -7.95
CA LEU A 91 15.31 13.99 -6.52
C LEU A 91 14.00 14.29 -5.78
N GLY A 92 13.37 15.42 -6.08
CA GLY A 92 12.06 15.78 -5.53
C GLY A 92 10.97 14.76 -5.87
N LEU A 93 10.92 14.31 -7.13
CA LEU A 93 10.00 13.25 -7.57
C LEU A 93 10.29 11.92 -6.87
N LEU A 94 11.58 11.56 -6.69
CA LEU A 94 11.97 10.35 -5.98
C LEU A 94 11.49 10.37 -4.52
N VAL A 95 11.61 11.52 -3.85
CA VAL A 95 11.11 11.68 -2.46
C VAL A 95 9.59 11.56 -2.40
N ILE A 96 8.86 12.18 -3.33
CA ILE A 96 7.39 12.05 -3.41
C ILE A 96 6.99 10.60 -3.66
N LEU A 97 7.68 9.91 -4.59
CA LEU A 97 7.44 8.50 -4.89
C LEU A 97 7.73 7.61 -3.68
N ALA A 98 8.84 7.85 -2.98
CA ALA A 98 9.21 7.11 -1.76
C ALA A 98 8.21 7.34 -0.63
N ALA A 99 7.70 8.56 -0.45
CA ALA A 99 6.66 8.85 0.52
C ALA A 99 5.34 8.16 0.16
N ASN A 100 4.94 8.20 -1.11
CA ASN A 100 3.76 7.47 -1.61
C ASN A 100 3.93 5.96 -1.40
N TRP A 101 5.13 5.42 -1.64
CA TRP A 101 5.44 4.02 -1.41
C TRP A 101 5.32 3.64 0.06
N ALA A 102 5.89 4.45 0.95
CA ALA A 102 5.78 4.24 2.38
C ALA A 102 4.32 4.24 2.85
N VAL A 103 3.51 5.20 2.37
CA VAL A 103 2.08 5.25 2.69
C VAL A 103 1.33 4.02 2.14
N PHE A 104 1.63 3.59 0.92
CA PHE A 104 1.02 2.40 0.33
C PHE A 104 1.38 1.10 1.07
N THR A 105 2.59 0.98 1.59
CA THR A 105 3.09 -0.29 2.16
C THR A 105 2.94 -0.40 3.67
N TYR A 106 2.86 0.73 4.38
CA TYR A 106 2.84 0.74 5.84
C TYR A 106 1.49 0.26 6.37
N PRO A 107 1.45 -0.80 7.21
CA PRO A 107 0.19 -1.34 7.70
C PRO A 107 -0.45 -0.39 8.71
N SER A 108 -1.76 -0.18 8.57
CA SER A 108 -2.61 0.54 9.52
C SER A 108 -2.71 -0.18 10.88
N GLU A 109 -3.38 0.42 11.87
CA GLU A 109 -3.64 -0.28 13.14
C GLU A 109 -4.58 -1.47 12.94
N ALA A 110 -5.59 -1.34 12.07
CA ALA A 110 -6.53 -2.40 11.75
C ALA A 110 -5.82 -3.60 11.09
N ASP A 111 -4.89 -3.34 10.17
CA ASP A 111 -4.10 -4.36 9.47
C ASP A 111 -3.29 -5.23 10.42
N ARG A 112 -2.75 -4.62 11.48
CA ARG A 112 -1.94 -5.31 12.49
C ARG A 112 -2.79 -6.13 13.46
N ARG A 113 -4.09 -5.83 13.55
CA ARG A 113 -5.01 -6.39 14.54
C ARG A 113 -6.32 -6.86 13.87
N PRO A 114 -6.26 -7.79 12.90
CA PRO A 114 -7.39 -8.16 12.05
C PRO A 114 -8.55 -8.90 12.76
N PHE A 115 -8.42 -9.17 14.06
CA PHE A 115 -9.41 -9.91 14.87
C PHE A 115 -9.83 -9.15 16.13
N ARG A 116 -9.50 -7.85 16.21
CA ARG A 116 -9.90 -6.98 17.33
C ARG A 116 -10.99 -6.04 16.93
#